data_AF-A0AAV3YTQ7-F1
#
_entry.id   AF-A0AAV3YTQ7-F1
#
_cell.length_a   1.000
_cell.length_b   1.000
_cell.length_c   1.000
_cell.angle_alpha   90.00
_cell.angle_beta   90.00
_cell.angle_gamma   90.00
#
_symmetry.space_group_name_H-M   'P 1'
#
loop_
_entity.id
_entity.type
_entity.pdbx_description
1 polymer ?
#
loop_
_entity_poly.entity_id
_entity_poly.type
_entity_poly.pdbx_seq_one_letter_code
_entity_poly.pdbx_strand_id
1 'polypeptide(L)'
;MPLSFHVLFFLLQSAPFTRCHRVVPPGPYLSSCVYDLCVCMENPDCLCNIVATYAHECARAGVKVQWRTQDMCAFSCDASKGLVFDECGPVCPRTCESLQALQVLHGASDANSTSSVSGSGVQYPDGQSCFKPCVASCQCTADKVLHGGECISPEDCPRVEKMSLL
;
A
#
# COMPACT_ATOMS: atom_id res chain seq x y z
N MET A 1 10.98 -29.71 -15.38
CA MET A 1 10.43 -28.45 -14.85
C MET A 1 11.42 -27.34 -15.17
N PRO A 2 11.01 -26.21 -15.78
CA PRO A 2 11.93 -25.13 -16.15
C PRO A 2 12.59 -24.50 -14.90
N LEU A 3 13.82 -23.99 -15.04
CA LEU A 3 14.57 -23.31 -13.95
C LEU A 3 13.79 -22.14 -13.34
N SER A 4 12.96 -21.46 -14.14
CA SER A 4 12.11 -20.33 -13.73
C SER A 4 11.05 -20.71 -12.69
N PHE A 5 10.51 -21.94 -12.76
CA PHE A 5 9.59 -22.44 -11.75
C PHE A 5 10.30 -22.63 -10.40
N HIS A 6 11.56 -23.07 -10.41
CA HIS A 6 12.34 -23.25 -9.18
C HIS A 6 12.64 -21.91 -8.49
N VAL A 7 12.96 -20.86 -9.24
CA VAL A 7 13.24 -19.53 -8.66
C VAL A 7 11.97 -18.92 -8.05
N LEU A 8 10.84 -18.91 -8.77
CA LEU A 8 9.58 -18.40 -8.21
C LEU A 8 9.11 -19.24 -7.04
N PHE A 9 9.15 -20.57 -7.17
CA PHE A 9 8.79 -21.48 -6.08
C PHE A 9 9.64 -21.20 -4.85
N PHE A 10 10.96 -21.07 -4.99
CA PHE A 10 11.85 -20.76 -3.88
C PHE A 10 11.51 -19.41 -3.24
N LEU A 11 11.23 -18.37 -4.03
CA LEU A 11 10.88 -17.03 -3.53
C LEU A 11 9.54 -17.03 -2.80
N LEU A 12 8.46 -17.57 -3.38
CA LEU A 12 7.14 -17.58 -2.74
C LEU A 12 7.05 -18.58 -1.59
N GLN A 13 7.89 -19.62 -1.58
CA GLN A 13 7.99 -20.59 -0.49
C GLN A 13 8.97 -20.16 0.62
N SER A 14 9.68 -19.04 0.43
CA SER A 14 10.68 -18.55 1.39
C SER A 14 10.06 -18.06 2.70
N ALA A 15 10.92 -17.94 3.73
CA ALA A 15 10.58 -17.52 5.08
C ALA A 15 9.66 -16.27 5.18
N PRO A 16 9.84 -15.17 4.41
CA PRO A 16 8.95 -14.00 4.51
C PRO A 16 7.47 -14.33 4.25
N PHE A 17 7.17 -15.31 3.39
CA PHE A 17 5.80 -15.66 3.02
C PHE A 17 5.16 -16.75 3.89
N THR A 18 5.92 -17.42 4.77
CA THR A 18 5.41 -18.55 5.57
C THR A 18 4.18 -18.19 6.42
N ARG A 19 4.11 -16.95 6.93
CA ARG A 19 2.91 -16.49 7.66
C ARG A 19 1.71 -16.28 6.73
N CYS A 20 1.96 -15.79 5.52
CA CYS A 20 0.93 -15.56 4.52
C CYS A 20 0.32 -16.87 4.00
N HIS A 21 1.10 -17.95 3.88
CA HIS A 21 0.60 -19.25 3.39
C HIS A 21 -0.61 -19.79 4.17
N ARG A 22 -0.77 -19.38 5.44
CA ARG A 22 -1.90 -19.77 6.29
C ARG A 22 -3.21 -19.09 5.92
N VAL A 23 -3.14 -17.92 5.29
CA VAL A 23 -4.29 -17.08 4.92
C VAL A 23 -4.50 -16.99 3.41
N VAL A 24 -3.43 -17.11 2.63
CA VAL A 24 -3.45 -17.12 1.16
C VAL A 24 -2.59 -18.30 0.66
N PRO A 25 -3.19 -19.40 0.17
CA PRO A 25 -2.43 -20.52 -0.36
C PRO A 25 -1.59 -20.12 -1.58
N PRO A 26 -0.29 -20.49 -1.66
CA PRO A 26 0.58 -20.10 -2.77
C PRO A 26 0.29 -20.87 -4.07
N GLY A 27 -0.34 -22.05 -3.98
CA GLY A 27 -0.57 -22.96 -5.11
C GLY A 27 -1.21 -22.31 -6.36
N PRO A 28 -2.37 -21.63 -6.23
CA PRO A 28 -3.02 -20.95 -7.34
C PRO A 28 -2.16 -19.88 -8.01
N TYR A 29 -1.40 -19.11 -7.22
CA TYR A 29 -0.51 -18.06 -7.72
C TYR A 29 0.70 -18.66 -8.44
N LEU A 30 1.29 -19.71 -7.88
CA LEU A 30 2.36 -20.48 -8.51
C LEU A 30 1.89 -21.10 -9.83
N SER A 31 0.69 -21.67 -9.90
CA SER A 31 0.16 -22.29 -11.12
C SER A 31 -0.18 -21.30 -12.22
N SER A 32 -0.79 -20.15 -11.87
CA SER A 32 -1.10 -19.10 -12.85
C SER A 32 0.17 -18.47 -13.41
N CYS A 33 1.19 -18.33 -12.57
CA CYS A 33 2.43 -17.68 -12.96
C CYS A 33 3.33 -18.53 -13.87
N VAL A 34 3.14 -19.86 -13.94
CA VAL A 34 3.91 -20.72 -14.86
C VAL A 34 3.74 -20.31 -16.33
N TYR A 35 2.57 -19.78 -16.70
CA TYR A 35 2.34 -19.27 -18.05
C TYR A 35 3.02 -17.91 -18.28
N ASP A 36 2.91 -16.99 -17.33
CA ASP A 36 3.49 -15.64 -17.42
C ASP A 36 5.03 -15.66 -17.31
N LEU A 37 5.60 -16.57 -16.52
CA LEU A 37 7.05 -16.72 -16.34
C LEU A 37 7.79 -17.25 -17.56
N CYS A 38 7.10 -17.95 -18.47
CA CYS A 38 7.71 -18.36 -19.74
C CYS A 38 8.10 -17.13 -20.60
N VAL A 39 7.46 -15.98 -20.39
CA VAL A 39 7.78 -14.72 -21.08
C VAL A 39 8.78 -13.88 -20.29
N CYS A 40 8.82 -14.03 -18.96
CA CYS A 40 9.59 -13.18 -18.06
C CYS A 40 11.00 -13.69 -17.73
N MET A 41 11.52 -14.64 -18.51
CA MET A 41 12.74 -15.44 -18.25
C MET A 41 14.00 -14.63 -17.89
N GLU A 42 14.10 -13.39 -18.35
CA GLU A 42 15.29 -12.53 -18.16
C GLU A 42 14.94 -11.11 -17.69
N ASN A 43 13.66 -10.84 -17.41
CA ASN A 43 13.22 -9.52 -16.99
C ASN A 43 12.99 -9.48 -15.47
N PRO A 44 13.92 -8.93 -14.68
CA PRO A 44 13.78 -8.84 -13.22
C PRO A 44 12.54 -8.05 -12.81
N ASP A 45 12.12 -7.04 -13.58
CA ASP A 45 10.93 -6.24 -13.27
C ASP A 45 9.65 -7.06 -13.36
N CYS A 46 9.58 -8.02 -14.30
CA CYS A 46 8.42 -8.90 -14.37
C CYS A 46 8.36 -9.84 -13.16
N LEU A 47 9.50 -10.41 -12.75
CA LEU A 47 9.57 -11.24 -11.54
C LEU A 47 9.13 -10.43 -10.30
N CYS A 48 9.54 -9.17 -10.21
CA CYS A 48 9.10 -8.26 -9.14
C CYS A 48 7.58 -8.08 -9.11
N ASN A 49 6.94 -7.90 -10.28
CA ASN A 49 5.49 -7.72 -10.34
C ASN A 49 4.72 -8.96 -9.87
N ILE A 50 5.22 -10.14 -10.20
CA ILE A 50 4.63 -11.40 -9.74
C ILE A 50 4.70 -11.53 -8.22
N VAL A 51 5.88 -11.31 -7.64
CA VAL A 51 6.07 -11.41 -6.18
C VAL A 51 5.29 -10.31 -5.46
N ALA A 52 5.28 -9.09 -6.00
CA ALA A 52 4.48 -7.98 -5.51
C ALA A 52 2.98 -8.31 -5.50
N THR A 53 2.47 -8.99 -6.52
CA THR A 53 1.06 -9.41 -6.58
C THR A 53 0.72 -10.35 -5.43
N TYR A 54 1.56 -11.35 -5.17
CA TYR A 54 1.31 -12.26 -4.05
C TYR A 54 1.46 -11.57 -2.69
N ALA A 55 2.48 -10.72 -2.52
CA ALA A 55 2.66 -9.92 -1.31
C ALA A 55 1.49 -8.96 -1.06
N HIS A 56 0.92 -8.39 -2.11
CA HIS A 56 -0.27 -7.56 -2.04
C HIS A 56 -1.48 -8.32 -1.50
N GLU A 57 -1.71 -9.54 -2.00
CA GLU A 57 -2.80 -10.40 -1.53
C GLU A 57 -2.60 -10.85 -0.09
N CYS A 58 -1.36 -11.17 0.31
CA CYS A 58 -0.99 -11.38 1.71
C CYS A 58 -1.38 -10.18 2.58
N ALA A 59 -1.02 -8.98 2.13
CA ALA A 59 -1.25 -7.76 2.87
C ALA A 59 -2.74 -7.40 2.96
N ARG A 60 -3.53 -7.66 1.90
CA ARG A 60 -5.00 -7.58 1.91
C ARG A 60 -5.64 -8.56 2.89
N ALA A 61 -5.04 -9.73 3.06
CA ALA A 61 -5.43 -10.72 4.07
C ALA A 61 -4.90 -10.38 5.49
N GLY A 62 -4.30 -9.20 5.68
CA GLY A 62 -3.81 -8.70 6.97
C GLY A 62 -2.38 -9.11 7.31
N VAL A 63 -1.64 -9.73 6.39
CA VAL A 63 -0.25 -10.17 6.60
C VAL A 63 0.69 -9.37 5.70
N LYS A 64 1.25 -8.28 6.22
CA LYS A 64 2.28 -7.52 5.51
C LYS A 64 3.60 -8.30 5.51
N VAL A 65 4.16 -8.53 4.33
CA VAL A 65 5.39 -9.29 4.13
C VAL A 65 6.48 -8.36 3.64
N GLN A 66 7.64 -8.34 4.32
CA GLN A 66 8.83 -7.65 3.83
C GLN A 66 9.61 -8.60 2.92
N TRP A 67 9.41 -8.48 1.61
CA TRP A 67 10.03 -9.36 0.60
C TRP A 67 11.04 -8.64 -0.29
N ARG A 68 10.97 -7.30 -0.37
CA ARG A 68 11.93 -6.48 -1.11
C ARG A 68 13.22 -6.33 -0.31
N THR A 69 14.35 -6.51 -0.98
CA THR A 69 15.69 -6.27 -0.42
C THR A 69 16.53 -5.47 -1.43
N GLN A 70 17.73 -5.05 -1.04
CA GLN A 70 18.62 -4.32 -1.94
C GLN A 70 19.01 -5.14 -3.19
N ASP A 71 19.08 -6.47 -3.04
CA ASP A 71 19.42 -7.40 -4.12
C ASP A 71 18.17 -7.95 -4.85
N MET A 72 16.96 -7.66 -4.35
CA MET A 72 15.70 -8.21 -4.86
C MET A 72 14.60 -7.14 -4.85
N CYS A 73 14.30 -6.62 -6.04
CA CYS A 73 13.23 -5.65 -6.28
C CYS A 73 13.31 -4.42 -5.36
N ALA A 74 14.51 -3.90 -5.19
CA ALA A 74 14.80 -2.73 -4.38
C ALA A 74 13.84 -1.57 -4.72
N PHE A 75 13.21 -1.03 -3.69
CA PHE A 75 12.32 0.10 -3.80
C PHE A 75 12.49 0.97 -2.55
N SER A 76 12.58 2.27 -2.74
CA SER A 76 12.77 3.22 -1.66
C SER A 76 11.91 4.46 -1.86
N CYS A 77 11.29 4.92 -0.79
CA CYS A 77 10.64 6.22 -0.73
C CYS A 77 11.65 7.31 -0.40
N ASP A 78 11.28 8.56 -0.70
CA ASP A 78 12.08 9.71 -0.29
C ASP A 78 11.99 9.91 1.23
N ALA A 79 12.93 9.31 1.94
CA ALA A 79 13.01 9.38 3.40
C ALA A 79 13.27 10.80 3.90
N SER A 80 13.87 11.69 3.08
CA SER A 80 14.08 13.09 3.47
C SER A 80 12.76 13.84 3.65
N LYS A 81 11.73 13.42 2.93
CA LYS A 81 10.35 13.91 3.03
C LYS A 81 9.51 13.15 4.05
N GLY A 82 10.10 12.23 4.81
CA GLY A 82 9.42 11.42 5.83
C GLY A 82 8.48 10.33 5.28
N LEU A 83 8.62 9.98 4.00
CA LEU A 83 7.82 8.93 3.36
C LEU A 83 8.38 7.55 3.69
N VAL A 84 7.48 6.60 3.96
CA VAL A 84 7.77 5.20 4.25
C VAL A 84 6.98 4.33 3.28
N PHE A 85 7.58 3.25 2.80
CA PHE A 85 6.90 2.31 1.93
C PHE A 85 5.94 1.42 2.74
N ASP A 86 4.70 1.32 2.29
CA ASP A 86 3.71 0.39 2.82
C ASP A 86 3.22 -0.53 1.70
N GLU A 87 3.30 -1.85 1.90
CA GLU A 87 2.81 -2.87 0.96
C GLU A 87 1.28 -2.83 0.80
N CYS A 88 0.58 -2.30 1.80
CA CYS A 88 -0.87 -2.18 1.85
C CYS A 88 -1.24 -1.04 2.80
N GLY A 89 -1.11 0.18 2.29
CA GLY A 89 -1.61 1.36 2.99
C GLY A 89 -2.90 1.90 2.36
N PRO A 90 -3.47 2.99 2.89
CA PRO A 90 -4.74 3.49 2.42
C PRO A 90 -4.59 4.08 1.01
N VAL A 91 -5.61 3.85 0.18
CA VAL A 91 -5.73 4.45 -1.16
C VAL A 91 -5.75 5.97 -1.08
N CYS A 92 -6.33 6.48 0.00
CA CYS A 92 -6.43 7.91 0.28
C CYS A 92 -5.45 8.24 1.40
N PRO A 93 -4.29 8.84 1.08
CA PRO A 93 -3.36 9.27 2.09
C PRO A 93 -4.01 10.37 2.95
N ARG A 94 -3.62 10.42 4.23
CA ARG A 94 -4.00 11.54 5.10
C ARG A 94 -3.21 12.76 4.67
N THR A 95 -3.91 13.79 4.19
CA THR A 95 -3.34 15.10 3.86
C THR A 95 -3.89 16.18 4.78
N CYS A 96 -3.26 17.35 4.82
CA CYS A 96 -3.80 18.49 5.57
C CYS A 96 -5.22 18.87 5.14
N GLU A 97 -5.49 18.82 3.83
CA GLU A 97 -6.81 19.07 3.25
C GLU A 97 -7.83 18.01 3.72
N SER A 98 -7.41 16.75 3.81
CA SER A 98 -8.27 15.67 4.31
C SER A 98 -8.64 15.85 5.78
N LEU A 99 -7.71 16.31 6.63
CA LEU A 99 -7.99 16.58 8.04
C LEU A 99 -9.01 17.70 8.21
N GLN A 100 -8.88 18.74 7.39
CA GLN A 100 -9.78 19.89 7.40
C GLN A 100 -11.15 19.52 6.83
N ALA A 101 -11.22 18.67 5.81
CA ALA A 101 -12.49 18.13 5.30
C ALA A 101 -13.20 17.23 6.32
N LEU A 102 -12.46 16.40 7.07
CA LEU A 102 -13.00 15.60 8.17
C LEU A 102 -13.55 16.49 9.30
N GLN A 103 -12.96 17.67 9.53
CA GLN A 103 -13.47 18.66 10.50
C GLN A 103 -14.83 19.26 10.10
N VAL A 104 -15.12 19.36 8.80
CA VAL A 104 -16.43 19.80 8.28
C VAL A 104 -17.48 18.68 8.37
N LEU A 105 -17.04 17.41 8.33
CA LEU A 105 -17.89 16.22 8.44
C LEU A 105 -18.08 15.74 9.88
N HIS A 106 -17.98 16.62 10.89
CA HIS A 106 -18.16 16.32 12.33
C HIS A 106 -19.56 15.71 12.64
N GLY A 107 -19.65 14.42 12.35
CA GLY A 107 -20.65 13.44 12.73
C GLY A 107 -20.09 12.01 12.74
N ALA A 108 -18.77 11.83 12.56
CA ALA A 108 -18.07 10.56 12.75
C ALA A 108 -16.92 10.77 13.74
N SER A 109 -17.29 10.96 15.01
CA SER A 109 -16.40 10.64 16.12
C SER A 109 -16.03 9.17 16.01
N ASP A 110 -14.75 8.89 15.78
CA ASP A 110 -13.97 7.91 16.53
C ASP A 110 -12.52 7.93 16.02
N ALA A 111 -11.68 8.74 16.65
CA ALA A 111 -10.22 8.73 16.43
C ALA A 111 -9.53 7.51 17.07
N ASN A 112 -10.24 6.39 17.21
CA ASN A 112 -9.68 5.11 17.68
C ASN A 112 -10.31 3.88 17.02
N SER A 113 -11.02 4.05 15.91
CA SER A 113 -11.61 2.89 15.25
C SER A 113 -10.58 2.20 14.35
N THR A 114 -10.11 1.06 14.84
CA THR A 114 -10.00 -0.16 14.02
C THR A 114 -11.38 -0.52 13.45
N SER A 115 -12.00 0.39 12.71
CA SER A 115 -13.22 0.12 11.96
C SER A 115 -12.82 -0.10 10.53
N SER A 116 -12.60 -1.37 10.22
CA SER A 116 -13.14 -1.92 8.99
C SER A 116 -14.64 -1.56 8.91
N VAL A 117 -14.94 -0.35 8.42
CA VAL A 117 -16.24 -0.07 7.84
C VAL A 117 -16.28 -0.87 6.56
N SER A 118 -16.94 -2.02 6.64
CA SER A 118 -17.35 -2.79 5.48
C SER A 118 -18.34 -1.93 4.70
N GLY A 119 -17.89 -1.39 3.56
CA GLY A 119 -18.76 -0.83 2.53
C GLY A 119 -19.42 0.50 2.88
N SER A 120 -18.68 1.60 2.73
CA SER A 120 -19.18 2.87 2.19
C SER A 120 -17.96 3.79 2.03
N GLY A 121 -17.65 4.16 0.79
CA GLY A 121 -16.49 4.98 0.48
C GLY A 121 -16.62 6.37 1.10
N VAL A 122 -15.49 6.95 1.49
CA VAL A 122 -15.44 8.38 1.81
C VAL A 122 -15.42 9.13 0.49
N GLN A 123 -16.38 10.03 0.30
CA GLN A 123 -16.43 10.94 -0.85
C GLN A 123 -15.62 12.19 -0.49
N TYR A 124 -14.49 12.40 -1.16
CA TYR A 124 -13.68 13.60 -1.00
C TYR A 124 -14.24 14.76 -1.88
N PRO A 125 -13.96 16.04 -1.51
CA PRO A 125 -14.47 17.21 -2.24
C PRO A 125 -13.95 17.34 -3.68
N ASP A 126 -12.89 16.61 -4.04
CA ASP A 126 -12.38 16.44 -5.41
C ASP A 126 -13.17 15.41 -6.23
N GLY A 127 -14.16 14.73 -5.63
CA GLY A 127 -14.92 13.67 -6.27
C GLY A 127 -14.24 12.30 -6.25
N GLN A 128 -13.06 12.15 -5.61
CA GLN A 128 -12.46 10.84 -5.38
C GLN A 128 -13.32 10.05 -4.38
N SER A 129 -13.77 8.87 -4.79
CA SER A 129 -14.39 7.89 -3.90
C SER A 129 -13.33 6.90 -3.44
N CYS A 130 -13.07 6.87 -2.12
CA CYS A 130 -12.09 5.94 -1.56
C CYS A 130 -12.73 4.57 -1.34
N PHE A 131 -12.41 3.59 -2.19
CA PHE A 131 -12.85 2.21 -2.03
C PHE A 131 -11.67 1.31 -1.64
N LYS A 132 -11.93 0.23 -0.88
CA LYS A 132 -10.94 -0.84 -0.65
C LYS A 132 -10.78 -1.64 -1.95
N PRO A 133 -9.56 -1.86 -2.46
CA PRO A 133 -8.44 -2.41 -1.68
C PRO A 133 -7.35 -1.39 -1.36
N CYS A 134 -6.52 -1.69 -0.35
CA CYS A 134 -5.28 -0.95 -0.08
C CYS A 134 -4.35 -0.93 -1.31
N VAL A 135 -3.32 -0.10 -1.31
CA VAL A 135 -2.31 -0.05 -2.38
C VAL A 135 -0.91 -0.05 -1.80
N ALA A 136 0.03 -0.64 -2.54
CA ALA A 136 1.44 -0.56 -2.23
C ALA A 136 1.99 0.81 -2.67
N SER A 137 2.39 1.67 -1.75
CA SER A 137 2.88 3.01 -2.09
C SER A 137 3.71 3.65 -0.98
N CYS A 138 4.38 4.76 -1.32
CA CYS A 138 5.04 5.64 -0.35
C CYS A 138 4.02 6.50 0.37
N GLN A 139 4.05 6.47 1.70
CA GLN A 139 3.05 7.10 2.55
C GLN A 139 3.70 7.66 3.81
N CYS A 140 3.01 8.60 4.46
CA CYS A 140 3.42 9.07 5.77
C CYS A 140 3.15 8.00 6.83
N THR A 141 3.91 8.03 7.92
CA THR A 141 3.60 7.24 9.11
C THR A 141 2.25 7.65 9.71
N ALA A 142 1.65 6.79 10.53
CA ALA A 142 0.28 6.99 11.02
C ALA A 142 0.05 8.31 11.79
N ASP A 143 1.11 8.86 12.37
CA ASP A 143 1.18 10.11 13.13
C ASP A 143 1.37 11.36 12.26
N LYS A 144 1.67 11.22 10.97
CA LYS A 144 1.96 12.32 10.05
C LYS A 144 0.93 12.45 8.93
N VAL A 145 0.92 13.61 8.28
CA VAL A 145 0.09 13.89 7.11
C VAL A 145 0.92 14.44 5.96
N LEU A 146 0.47 14.16 4.74
CA LEU A 146 1.10 14.64 3.53
C LEU A 146 0.68 16.09 3.25
N HIS A 147 1.65 16.96 3.05
CA HIS A 147 1.43 18.35 2.63
C HIS A 147 2.60 18.81 1.76
N GLY A 148 2.32 19.38 0.59
CA GLY A 148 3.38 19.81 -0.34
C GLY A 148 4.32 18.68 -0.81
N GLY A 149 3.91 17.42 -0.68
CA GLY A 149 4.75 16.25 -0.97
C GLY A 149 5.64 15.77 0.18
N GLU A 150 5.53 16.37 1.36
CA GLU A 150 6.29 16.00 2.57
C GLU A 150 5.38 15.59 3.72
N CYS A 151 5.89 14.74 4.61
CA CYS A 151 5.20 14.26 5.78
C CYS A 151 5.47 15.16 6.98
N ILE A 152 4.48 15.98 7.33
CA ILE A 152 4.51 16.92 8.45
C ILE A 152 3.57 16.47 9.57
N SER A 153 3.70 17.07 10.75
CA SER A 153 2.79 16.80 11.86
C SER A 153 1.42 17.45 11.59
N PRO A 154 0.31 16.84 12.03
CA PRO A 154 -1.04 17.39 11.85
C PRO A 154 -1.20 18.84 12.37
N GLU A 155 -0.48 19.21 13.43
CA GLU A 155 -0.47 20.55 14.01
C GLU A 155 0.20 21.61 13.13
N ASP A 156 1.08 21.20 12.21
CA ASP A 156 1.83 22.07 11.30
C ASP A 156 1.06 22.38 10.00
N CYS A 157 -0.15 21.83 9.84
CA CYS A 157 -0.98 22.09 8.68
C CYS A 157 -1.32 23.58 8.56
N PRO A 158 -1.17 24.19 7.37
CA PRO A 158 -1.54 25.58 7.17
C PRO A 158 -3.04 25.75 7.41
N ARG A 159 -3.40 26.75 8.21
CA ARG A 159 -4.81 27.11 8.40
C ARG A 159 -5.33 27.64 7.08
N VAL A 160 -6.49 27.15 6.65
CA VAL A 160 -7.22 27.74 5.52
C VAL A 160 -7.69 29.12 5.97
N GLU A 161 -6.88 30.14 5.76
CA GLU A 161 -7.42 31.50 5.70
C GLU A 161 -8.36 31.52 4.49
N LYS A 162 -9.64 31.81 4.75
CA LYS A 162 -10.67 31.88 3.71
C LYS A 162 -10.08 32.60 2.50
N MET A 163 -10.06 31.91 1.36
CA MET A 163 -9.78 32.52 0.07
C MET A 163 -10.69 33.73 -0.04
N SER A 164 -10.14 34.92 0.17
CA SER A 164 -10.82 36.18 -0.02
C SER A 164 -11.19 36.22 -1.49
N LEU A 165 -12.44 35.89 -1.79
CA LEU A 165 -13.05 36.15 -3.09
C LEU A 165 -13.01 37.67 -3.27
N LEU A 166 -12.02 38.14 -4.03
CA LEU A 166 -12.01 39.45 -4.67
C LEU A 166 -12.71 39.33 -6.02
#